data_AF-A0A127SWT3-F1
#
_entry.id   AF-A0A127SWT3-F1
#
_cell.length_a   1.000
_cell.length_b   1.000
_cell.length_c   1.000
_cell.angle_alpha   90.00
_cell.angle_beta   90.00
_cell.angle_gamma   90.00
#
_symmetry.space_group_name_H-M   'P 1'
#
loop_
_entity.id
_entity.type
_entity.pdbx_description
1 polymer ?
#
loop_
_entity_poly.entity_id
_entity_poly.type
_entity_poly.pdbx_seq_one_letter_code
_entity_poly.pdbx_strand_id
1 'polypeptide(L)'
;MLRVTLLDNCGVPITGEDSAQSATDGFVSVEFDPQYQEGQEYQQRKANGGRCVDERGFSYLRWVNLTVQLCTLDTDVVNLITGQQPIMTGDEFTGTVFSDRLLDSRFSLELWQPVGGDAVCDPDGQQQWVYWAFPNLSDARLQSGTFE
;
A
#
# COMPACT_ATOMS: atom_id res chain seq x y z
N MET A 1 -11.33 1.03 9.52
CA MET A 1 -11.88 0.60 8.22
C MET A 1 -10.80 0.73 7.16
N LEU A 2 -10.71 -0.20 6.22
CA LEU A 2 -9.79 -0.20 5.09
C LEU A 2 -10.59 -0.25 3.79
N ARG A 3 -10.23 0.57 2.80
CA ARG A 3 -10.88 0.60 1.48
C ARG A 3 -9.84 0.48 0.38
N VAL A 4 -10.14 -0.34 -0.61
CA VAL A 4 -9.34 -0.54 -1.82
C VAL A 4 -10.17 -0.13 -3.02
N THR A 5 -9.59 0.69 -3.89
CA THR A 5 -10.21 1.13 -5.15
C THR A 5 -9.29 0.79 -6.31
N LEU A 6 -9.80 0.08 -7.32
CA LEU A 6 -9.04 -0.27 -8.51
C LEU A 6 -8.76 0.97 -9.37
N LEU A 7 -7.53 1.07 -9.88
CA LEU A 7 -7.07 2.17 -10.71
C LEU A 7 -6.62 1.69 -12.09
N ASP A 8 -6.67 2.59 -13.06
CA ASP A 8 -6.04 2.39 -14.36
C ASP A 8 -4.52 2.61 -14.31
N ASN A 9 -3.86 2.46 -15.46
CA ASN A 9 -2.41 2.67 -15.59
C ASN A 9 -1.95 4.10 -15.27
N CYS A 10 -2.86 5.07 -15.29
CA CYS A 10 -2.60 6.46 -14.95
C CYS A 10 -2.88 6.77 -13.47
N GLY A 11 -3.34 5.80 -12.67
CA GLY A 11 -3.72 5.99 -11.28
C GLY A 11 -5.09 6.65 -11.12
N VAL A 12 -5.94 6.60 -12.15
CA VAL A 12 -7.32 7.11 -12.10
C VAL A 12 -8.25 5.98 -11.70
N PRO A 13 -9.21 6.20 -10.77
CA PRO A 13 -10.21 5.20 -10.43
C PRO A 13 -10.96 4.71 -11.66
N ILE A 14 -11.02 3.39 -11.83
CA ILE A 14 -11.85 2.79 -12.88
C ILE A 14 -13.31 2.99 -12.49
N THR A 15 -14.10 3.54 -13.41
CA THR A 15 -15.54 3.81 -13.22
C THR A 15 -16.36 3.03 -14.23
N GLY A 16 -17.54 2.53 -13.85
CA GLY A 16 -18.43 1.77 -14.74
C GLY A 16 -18.56 0.30 -14.34
N GLU A 17 -18.91 -0.57 -15.29
CA GLU A 17 -19.09 -2.01 -15.03
C GLU A 17 -17.79 -2.69 -14.55
N ASP A 18 -16.63 -2.17 -14.95
CA ASP A 18 -15.31 -2.65 -14.51
C ASP A 18 -14.81 -1.95 -13.24
N SER A 19 -15.61 -1.06 -12.64
CA SER A 19 -15.24 -0.42 -11.37
C SER A 19 -15.30 -1.43 -10.25
N ALA A 20 -14.22 -1.50 -9.48
CA ALA A 20 -14.16 -2.37 -8.33
C ALA A 20 -13.59 -1.61 -7.14
N GLN A 21 -14.43 -1.49 -6.12
CA GLN A 21 -14.11 -0.93 -4.82
C GLN A 21 -14.58 -1.92 -3.77
N SER A 22 -13.69 -2.27 -2.84
CA SER A 22 -14.03 -3.09 -1.69
C SER A 22 -13.62 -2.38 -0.42
N ALA A 23 -14.45 -2.52 0.62
CA ALA A 23 -14.17 -2.00 1.94
C ALA A 23 -14.32 -3.11 2.98
N THR A 24 -13.33 -3.21 3.86
CA THR A 24 -13.27 -4.25 4.88
C THR A 24 -12.89 -3.65 6.23
N ASP A 25 -13.46 -4.20 7.30
CA ASP A 25 -13.03 -3.98 8.68
C ASP A 25 -12.08 -5.09 9.17
N GLY A 26 -11.90 -6.14 8.37
CA GLY A 26 -11.11 -7.33 8.69
C GLY A 26 -9.58 -7.16 8.57
N PHE A 27 -9.03 -5.99 8.86
CA PHE A 27 -7.58 -5.78 8.89
C PHE A 27 -7.07 -5.64 10.34
N VAL A 28 -5.87 -6.15 10.59
CA VAL A 28 -5.19 -6.09 11.90
C VAL A 28 -4.26 -4.88 11.96
N SER A 29 -3.46 -4.67 10.93
CA SER A 29 -2.42 -3.64 10.93
C SER A 29 -2.02 -3.22 9.51
N VAL A 30 -1.49 -2.00 9.41
CA VAL A 30 -0.82 -1.48 8.21
C VAL A 30 0.53 -0.92 8.64
N GLU A 31 1.61 -1.48 8.13
CA GLU A 31 2.98 -1.04 8.38
C GLU A 31 3.50 -0.18 7.23
N PHE A 32 4.15 0.94 7.56
CA PHE A 32 4.74 1.89 6.63
C PHE A 32 6.26 1.88 6.78
N ASP A 33 6.97 1.40 5.75
CA ASP A 33 8.42 1.21 5.77
C ASP A 33 9.11 2.01 4.64
N PRO A 34 9.65 3.21 4.92
CA PRO A 34 10.31 4.06 3.93
C PRO A 34 11.73 3.60 3.62
N GLN A 35 12.04 3.45 2.33
CA GLN A 35 13.35 3.00 1.84
C GLN A 35 14.15 4.16 1.26
N TYR A 36 15.32 4.44 1.84
CA TYR A 36 16.19 5.55 1.45
C TYR A 36 17.42 5.08 0.67
N GLN A 37 17.84 5.87 -0.32
CA GLN A 37 19.15 5.76 -0.94
C GLN A 37 20.11 6.72 -0.27
N GLU A 38 21.22 6.20 0.25
CA GLU A 38 22.27 7.03 0.82
C GLU A 38 23.05 7.78 -0.26
N GLY A 39 23.32 9.05 -0.01
CA GLY A 39 24.18 9.85 -0.87
C GLY A 39 25.64 9.40 -0.80
N GLN A 40 26.31 9.34 -1.95
CA GLN A 40 27.70 8.91 -2.05
C GLN A 40 28.66 10.04 -1.66
N GLU A 41 29.78 9.66 -1.05
CA GLU A 41 30.89 10.57 -0.77
C GLU A 41 31.87 10.58 -1.97
N TYR A 42 32.14 11.78 -2.48
CA TYR A 42 33.13 12.02 -3.52
C TYR A 42 34.36 12.64 -2.89
N GLN A 43 35.40 11.81 -2.71
CA GLN A 43 36.71 12.27 -2.27
C GLN A 43 37.76 12.11 -3.35
N GLN A 44 38.23 13.23 -3.89
CA GLN A 44 39.38 13.28 -4.78
C GLN A 44 40.54 13.99 -4.08
N ARG A 45 41.75 13.44 -4.19
CA ARG A 45 42.97 14.08 -3.66
C ARG A 45 43.79 14.68 -4.79
N LYS A 46 44.39 15.84 -4.52
CA LYS A 46 45.37 16.48 -5.40
C LYS A 46 46.69 15.70 -5.34
N ALA A 47 47.52 15.83 -6.37
CA ALA A 47 48.84 15.20 -6.41
C ALA A 47 49.77 15.61 -5.24
N ASN A 48 49.52 16.76 -4.62
CA ASN A 48 50.24 17.23 -3.42
C ASN A 48 49.66 16.68 -2.09
N GLY A 49 48.73 15.73 -2.14
CA GLY A 49 48.12 15.09 -0.97
C GLY A 49 46.95 15.86 -0.34
N GLY A 50 46.67 17.09 -0.78
CA GLY A 50 45.53 17.90 -0.31
C GLY A 50 44.18 17.40 -0.83
N ARG A 51 43.09 17.76 -0.15
CA ARG A 51 41.72 17.49 -0.62
C ARG A 51 41.43 18.32 -1.88
N CYS A 52 40.96 17.67 -2.94
CA CYS A 52 40.58 18.28 -4.22
C CYS A 52 39.08 18.54 -4.29
N VAL A 53 38.31 17.48 -4.08
CA VAL A 53 36.85 17.49 -3.93
C VAL A 53 36.54 16.60 -2.74
N ASP A 54 35.67 17.06 -1.84
CA ASP A 54 35.25 16.33 -0.65
C ASP A 54 33.81 16.73 -0.35
N GLU A 55 32.88 16.06 -1.02
CA GLU A 55 31.46 16.37 -0.98
C GLU A 55 30.68 15.08 -0.76
N ARG A 56 29.64 15.15 0.08
CA ARG A 56 28.67 14.07 0.27
C ARG A 56 27.37 14.44 -0.43
N GLY A 57 26.90 13.56 -1.32
CA GLY A 57 25.59 13.71 -1.94
C GLY A 57 24.45 13.63 -0.91
N PHE A 58 23.30 14.19 -1.24
CA PHE A 58 22.10 14.06 -0.40
C PHE A 58 21.50 12.66 -0.52
N SER A 59 21.01 12.12 0.60
CA SER A 59 20.17 10.92 0.58
C SER A 59 18.76 11.28 0.09
N TYR A 60 18.09 10.35 -0.59
CA TYR A 60 16.73 10.56 -1.09
C TYR A 60 15.84 9.33 -0.84
N LEU A 61 14.54 9.57 -0.64
CA LEU A 61 13.54 8.50 -0.52
C LEU A 61 13.37 7.83 -1.88
N ARG A 62 13.48 6.49 -1.93
CA ARG A 62 13.31 5.72 -3.17
C ARG A 62 11.86 5.27 -3.34
N TRP A 63 11.34 4.56 -2.35
CA TRP A 63 9.97 4.05 -2.30
C TRP A 63 9.56 3.77 -0.85
N VAL A 64 8.31 3.38 -0.67
CA VAL A 64 7.75 2.97 0.62
C VAL A 64 7.20 1.57 0.42
N ASN A 65 7.57 0.64 1.29
CA ASN A 65 6.90 -0.64 1.39
C ASN A 65 5.71 -0.51 2.34
N LEU A 66 4.57 -1.06 1.91
CA LEU A 66 3.40 -1.20 2.78
C LEU A 66 3.15 -2.68 3.03
N THR A 67 2.99 -3.04 4.30
CA THR A 67 2.57 -4.39 4.70
C THR A 67 1.21 -4.30 5.38
N VAL A 68 0.20 -4.94 4.80
CA VAL A 68 -1.15 -5.00 5.38
C VAL A 68 -1.38 -6.40 5.93
N GLN A 69 -1.71 -6.50 7.21
CA GLN A 69 -2.11 -7.76 7.83
C GLN A 69 -3.65 -7.82 7.88
N LEU A 70 -4.22 -8.83 7.25
CA LEU A 70 -5.66 -9.10 7.28
C LEU A 70 -5.98 -10.14 8.36
N CYS A 71 -7.04 -9.92 9.12
CA CYS A 71 -7.57 -10.86 10.10
C CYS A 71 -8.44 -11.92 9.41
N THR A 72 -9.25 -11.48 8.46
CA THR A 72 -10.08 -12.34 7.62
C THR A 72 -9.64 -12.17 6.18
N LEU A 73 -9.58 -13.29 5.46
CA LEU A 73 -9.27 -13.25 4.04
C LEU A 73 -10.50 -12.80 3.27
N ASP A 74 -10.60 -11.49 3.03
CA ASP A 74 -11.55 -10.92 2.08
C ASP A 74 -11.02 -11.16 0.66
N THR A 75 -11.59 -12.13 -0.03
CA THR A 75 -11.14 -12.59 -1.34
C THR A 75 -11.38 -11.55 -2.44
N ASP A 76 -12.32 -10.60 -2.26
CA ASP A 76 -12.50 -9.46 -3.18
C ASP A 76 -11.32 -8.49 -3.04
N VAL A 77 -10.94 -8.17 -1.80
CA VAL A 77 -9.78 -7.31 -1.52
C VAL A 77 -8.50 -7.93 -2.08
N VAL A 78 -8.31 -9.25 -1.90
CA VAL A 78 -7.15 -9.96 -2.44
C VAL A 78 -7.10 -9.84 -3.97
N ASN A 79 -8.20 -10.06 -4.68
CA ASN A 79 -8.23 -9.95 -6.14
C ASN A 79 -7.95 -8.54 -6.62
N LEU A 80 -8.45 -7.52 -5.93
CA LEU A 80 -8.21 -6.13 -6.30
C LEU A 80 -6.75 -5.71 -6.13
N ILE A 81 -6.15 -6.12 -5.01
CA ILE A 81 -4.77 -5.80 -4.67
C ILE A 81 -3.80 -6.55 -5.57
N THR A 82 -4.03 -7.85 -5.77
CA THR A 82 -3.09 -8.76 -6.44
C THR A 82 -3.40 -8.96 -7.92
N GLY A 83 -4.50 -8.40 -8.42
CA GLY A 83 -4.96 -8.51 -9.81
C GLY A 83 -5.43 -9.91 -10.23
N GLN A 84 -5.52 -10.86 -9.30
CA GLN A 84 -5.84 -12.27 -9.59
C GLN A 84 -7.25 -12.43 -10.16
N GLN A 85 -7.43 -13.49 -10.96
CA GLN A 85 -8.72 -13.76 -11.57
C GLN A 85 -9.72 -14.26 -10.51
N PRO A 86 -10.89 -13.62 -10.39
CA PRO A 86 -11.94 -14.09 -9.50
C PRO A 86 -12.51 -15.43 -10.02
N ILE A 87 -12.82 -16.33 -9.08
CA ILE A 87 -13.62 -17.53 -9.34
C ILE A 87 -15.08 -17.14 -9.15
N MET A 88 -15.88 -17.30 -10.21
CA MET A 88 -17.30 -16.96 -10.21
C MET A 88 -18.15 -18.23 -10.31
N THR A 89 -19.23 -18.31 -9.52
CA THR A 89 -20.27 -19.34 -9.67
C THR A 89 -21.57 -18.64 -10.08
N GLY A 90 -21.85 -18.64 -11.39
CA GLY A 90 -22.86 -17.72 -11.94
C GLY A 90 -22.35 -16.28 -11.85
N ASP A 91 -23.16 -15.39 -11.29
CA ASP A 91 -22.80 -13.97 -11.05
C ASP A 91 -22.22 -13.74 -9.64
N GLU A 92 -22.08 -14.79 -8.82
CA GLU A 92 -21.59 -14.69 -7.46
C GLU A 92 -20.09 -14.93 -7.37
N PHE A 93 -19.40 -14.04 -6.68
CA PHE A 93 -17.99 -14.19 -6.36
C PHE A 93 -17.77 -15.32 -5.35
N THR A 94 -16.99 -16.33 -5.73
CA THR A 94 -16.80 -17.56 -4.92
C THR A 94 -15.35 -17.75 -4.45
N GLY A 95 -14.36 -17.06 -5.03
CA GLY A 95 -12.96 -17.21 -4.60
C GLY A 95 -11.91 -16.57 -5.50
N THR A 96 -10.64 -16.85 -5.24
CA THR A 96 -9.50 -16.31 -5.99
C THR A 96 -8.64 -17.43 -6.56
N VAL A 97 -8.12 -17.25 -7.78
CA VAL A 97 -7.10 -18.13 -8.35
C VAL A 97 -5.72 -17.59 -7.95
N PHE A 98 -4.89 -18.41 -7.31
CA PHE A 98 -3.47 -18.07 -7.11
C PHE A 98 -2.67 -18.52 -8.33
N SER A 99 -2.24 -17.57 -9.16
CA SER A 99 -1.33 -17.83 -10.29
C SER A 99 0.14 -17.57 -9.93
N ASP A 100 1.04 -18.09 -10.77
CA ASP A 100 2.49 -17.86 -10.67
C ASP A 100 2.91 -16.47 -11.21
N ARG A 101 1.98 -15.70 -11.76
CA ARG A 101 2.22 -14.37 -12.31
C ARG A 101 1.87 -13.30 -11.28
N LEU A 102 2.84 -12.44 -10.99
CA LEU A 102 2.58 -11.16 -10.34
C LEU A 102 1.81 -10.28 -11.34
N LEU A 103 0.59 -9.91 -10.99
CA LEU A 103 -0.24 -9.05 -11.81
C LEU A 103 -0.02 -7.61 -11.33
N ASP A 104 0.23 -6.71 -12.28
CA ASP A 104 0.59 -5.31 -12.02
C ASP A 104 -0.68 -4.45 -11.87
N SER A 105 -1.57 -4.85 -10.96
CA SER A 105 -2.75 -4.06 -10.62
C SER A 105 -2.32 -2.80 -9.88
N ARG A 106 -2.93 -1.68 -10.27
CA ARG A 106 -2.83 -0.42 -9.52
C ARG A 106 -4.06 -0.23 -8.68
N PHE A 107 -3.88 0.16 -7.43
CA PHE A 107 -5.00 0.40 -6.54
C PHE A 107 -4.70 1.56 -5.59
N SER A 108 -5.76 2.23 -5.15
CA SER A 108 -5.69 3.17 -4.03
C SER A 108 -6.08 2.44 -2.76
N LEU A 109 -5.30 2.66 -1.70
CA LEU A 109 -5.58 2.16 -0.36
C LEU A 109 -5.88 3.33 0.57
N GLU A 110 -7.01 3.24 1.25
CA GLU A 110 -7.46 4.23 2.22
C GLU A 110 -7.72 3.56 3.57
N LEU A 111 -7.31 4.21 4.64
CA LEU A 111 -7.40 3.71 6.00
C LEU A 111 -8.00 4.77 6.92
N TRP A 112 -9.06 4.39 7.63
CA TRP A 112 -9.64 5.16 8.74
C TRP A 112 -9.32 4.46 10.05
N GLN A 113 -8.51 5.13 10.86
CA GLN A 113 -8.14 4.69 12.20
C GLN A 113 -8.88 5.54 13.23
N PRO A 114 -9.58 4.93 14.21
CA PRO A 114 -10.24 5.70 15.26
C PRO A 114 -9.18 6.40 16.13
N VAL A 115 -9.41 7.67 16.45
CA VAL A 115 -8.60 8.39 17.45
C VAL A 115 -8.89 7.79 18.82
N GLY A 116 -7.84 7.41 19.55
CA GLY A 116 -7.91 6.95 20.94
C GLY A 116 -7.46 8.02 21.93
N GLY A 117 -7.84 7.89 23.21
CA GLY A 117 -7.43 8.79 24.30
C GLY A 117 -8.52 9.73 24.81
N ASP A 118 -8.15 10.80 25.51
CA ASP A 118 -9.12 11.70 26.17
C ASP A 118 -9.89 12.62 25.19
N ALA A 119 -9.49 12.64 23.91
CA ALA A 119 -10.09 13.45 22.84
C ALA A 119 -10.66 12.56 21.70
N VAL A 120 -11.30 11.46 22.05
CA VAL A 120 -11.90 10.50 21.09
C VAL A 120 -13.09 11.10 20.33
N CYS A 121 -13.88 11.95 21.01
CA CYS A 121 -15.08 12.55 20.45
C CYS A 121 -14.87 14.01 20.07
N ASP A 122 -15.45 14.44 18.96
CA ASP A 122 -15.58 15.86 18.63
C ASP A 122 -16.59 16.58 19.57
N PRO A 123 -16.75 17.91 19.49
CA PRO A 123 -17.69 18.66 20.33
C PRO A 123 -19.16 18.22 20.20
N ASP A 124 -19.52 17.55 19.10
CA ASP A 124 -20.85 17.03 18.82
C ASP A 124 -21.00 15.56 19.25
N GLY A 125 -19.98 14.98 19.88
CA GLY A 125 -19.97 13.63 20.41
C GLY A 125 -19.66 12.53 19.37
N GLN A 126 -19.21 12.89 18.17
CA GLN A 126 -18.89 11.93 17.11
C GLN A 126 -17.47 11.41 17.21
N GLN A 127 -17.28 10.13 16.88
CA GLN A 127 -15.96 9.50 16.81
C GLN A 127 -15.08 10.20 15.77
N GLN A 128 -13.89 10.61 16.20
CA GLN A 128 -12.88 11.17 15.31
C GLN A 128 -12.02 10.08 14.66
N TRP A 129 -11.57 10.34 13.44
CA TRP A 129 -10.79 9.40 12.63
C TRP A 129 -9.54 10.07 12.07
N VAL A 130 -8.42 9.35 12.14
CA VAL A 130 -7.23 9.64 11.33
C VAL A 130 -7.41 8.96 9.99
N TYR A 131 -7.34 9.75 8.92
CA TYR A 131 -7.45 9.27 7.55
C TYR A 131 -6.07 9.23 6.89
N TRP A 132 -5.72 8.06 6.38
CA TRP A 132 -4.51 7.83 5.59
C TRP A 132 -4.91 7.43 4.17
N ALA A 133 -4.25 8.05 3.19
CA ALA A 133 -4.50 7.80 1.77
C ALA A 133 -3.19 7.45 1.06
N PHE A 134 -3.19 6.30 0.40
CA PHE A 134 -2.13 5.84 -0.49
C PHE A 134 -2.72 5.77 -1.90
N PRO A 135 -2.47 6.77 -2.76
CA PRO A 135 -3.29 6.99 -3.94
C PRO A 135 -2.96 6.08 -5.13
N ASN A 136 -1.77 5.47 -5.17
CA ASN A 136 -1.35 4.66 -6.31
C ASN A 136 -0.30 3.63 -5.86
N LEU A 137 -0.79 2.49 -5.37
CA LEU A 137 0.01 1.33 -5.00
C LEU A 137 0.02 0.34 -6.16
N SER A 138 1.13 -0.38 -6.29
CA SER A 138 1.36 -1.41 -7.31
C SER A 138 2.33 -2.46 -6.77
N ASP A 139 2.55 -3.52 -7.55
CA ASP A 139 3.49 -4.61 -7.20
C ASP A 139 3.18 -5.29 -5.85
N ALA A 140 1.89 -5.44 -5.55
CA ALA A 140 1.47 -6.11 -4.34
C ALA A 140 1.68 -7.62 -4.43
N ARG A 141 2.16 -8.21 -3.34
CA ARG A 141 2.44 -9.65 -3.23
C ARG A 141 1.96 -10.19 -1.90
N LEU A 142 1.45 -11.41 -1.92
CA LEU A 142 1.14 -12.15 -0.70
C LEU A 142 2.43 -12.71 -0.11
N GLN A 143 2.69 -12.43 1.17
CA GLN A 143 3.91 -12.90 1.84
C GLN A 143 3.71 -14.27 2.49
N SER A 144 2.77 -14.35 3.44
CA SER A 144 2.46 -15.56 4.19
C SER A 144 1.03 -15.50 4.70
N GLY A 145 0.36 -16.65 4.77
CA GLY A 145 -0.96 -16.79 5.39
C GLY A 145 -1.07 -18.17 6.04
N THR A 146 -1.87 -18.24 7.11
CA THR A 146 -2.20 -19.50 7.78
C THR A 146 -3.71 -19.69 7.69
N PHE A 147 -4.14 -20.89 7.30
CA PHE A 147 -5.54 -21.30 7.28
C PHE A 147 -5.75 -22.25 8.45
N GLU A 148 -6.70 -21.94 9.32
CA GLU A 148 -7.11 -22.78 10.45
C GLU A 148 -8.56 -23.24 10.25
#